data_AF-A0ABD6B9J1-F1
#
_entry.id   AF-A0ABD6B9J1-F1
#
_cell.length_a   1.000
_cell.length_b   1.000
_cell.length_c   1.000
_cell.angle_alpha   90.00
_cell.angle_beta   90.00
_cell.angle_gamma   90.00
#
_symmetry.space_group_name_H-M   'P 1'
#
loop_
_entity.id
_entity.type
_entity.pdbx_description
1 polymer ?
#
loop_
_entity_poly.entity_id
_entity_poly.type
_entity_poly.pdbx_seq_one_letter_code
_entity_poly.pdbx_strand_id
1 'polypeptide(L)'
;METISVVGYSDVGSQTGQDLTELSIGLKHRNLLNHIYCRGVEKRVVPNDFITTPIPLGRTIPRAMTGINQFLMEDFNNRYYSERIFDFFASKSISNSGIHLHHTPGYIRTLREGNKNGNKTVVKATTEYTDSFYQRVLNESEKIEISSPKFP
;
A
#
# COMPACT_ATOMS: atom_id res chain seq x y z
N MET A 1 8.13 17.89 -11.87
CA MET A 1 8.51 16.68 -11.10
C MET A 1 7.22 15.91 -10.88
N GLU A 2 7.16 14.63 -11.25
CA GLU A 2 5.93 13.84 -11.13
C GLU A 2 5.61 13.57 -9.66
N THR A 3 4.35 13.73 -9.27
CA THR A 3 3.91 13.37 -7.92
C THR A 3 3.56 11.88 -7.85
N ILE A 4 3.47 11.34 -6.64
CA ILE A 4 3.32 9.90 -6.41
C ILE A 4 2.09 9.71 -5.53
N SER A 5 1.11 8.97 -6.06
CA SER A 5 0.02 8.42 -5.25
C SER A 5 0.34 6.99 -4.85
N VAL A 6 0.12 6.66 -3.59
CA VAL A 6 0.37 5.34 -3.01
C VAL A 6 -0.95 4.63 -2.76
N VAL A 7 -1.09 3.40 -3.24
CA VAL A 7 -2.26 2.52 -3.03
C VAL A 7 -1.83 1.24 -2.36
N GLY A 8 -2.54 0.86 -1.30
CA GLY A 8 -2.33 -0.45 -0.70
C GLY A 8 -3.34 -0.83 0.37
N TYR A 9 -3.38 -2.13 0.70
CA TYR A 9 -3.79 -2.64 2.02
C TYR A 9 -2.83 -2.24 3.14
N SER A 10 -1.98 -1.26 2.90
CA SER A 10 -1.35 -0.50 3.95
C SER A 10 -2.46 0.14 4.75
N ASP A 11 -2.90 -0.50 5.84
CA ASP A 11 -3.58 0.28 6.85
C ASP A 11 -2.67 1.42 7.32
N VAL A 12 -1.35 1.46 7.08
CA VAL A 12 -0.44 0.66 7.91
C VAL A 12 0.04 -0.68 7.28
N GLY A 13 1.16 -0.70 6.51
CA GLY A 13 1.93 -1.89 6.03
C GLY A 13 1.19 -3.06 5.32
N SER A 14 1.89 -3.99 4.66
CA SER A 14 1.24 -5.17 4.03
C SER A 14 0.69 -6.21 5.03
N GLN A 15 0.52 -5.80 6.29
CA GLN A 15 -0.03 -6.55 7.42
C GLN A 15 -0.84 -5.58 8.28
N THR A 16 -2.03 -5.98 8.72
CA THR A 16 -2.85 -5.26 9.71
C THR A 16 -1.98 -4.80 10.90
N GLY A 17 -1.75 -3.48 11.08
CA GLY A 17 -1.19 -2.93 12.33
C GLY A 17 0.22 -2.25 12.35
N GLN A 18 1.03 -2.26 11.29
CA GLN A 18 2.22 -1.35 11.11
C GLN A 18 2.03 0.08 10.54
N ASP A 19 2.29 1.16 11.27
CA ASP A 19 2.17 2.59 10.85
C ASP A 19 2.55 2.99 9.39
N LEU A 20 2.08 4.18 8.94
CA LEU A 20 2.43 4.78 7.64
C LEU A 20 3.92 4.57 7.32
N THR A 21 4.20 3.98 6.15
CA THR A 21 5.55 3.51 5.82
C THR A 21 6.55 4.65 5.71
N GLU A 22 7.83 4.38 6.03
CA GLU A 22 8.97 5.27 5.77
C GLU A 22 8.97 5.82 4.32
N LEU A 23 8.41 5.06 3.38
CA LEU A 23 8.23 5.52 2.01
C LEU A 23 7.29 6.72 1.93
N SER A 24 6.13 6.68 2.58
CA SER A 24 5.16 7.79 2.56
C SER A 24 5.74 9.05 3.21
N ILE A 25 6.49 8.86 4.30
CA ILE A 25 7.22 9.92 5.01
C ILE A 25 8.30 10.51 4.09
N GLY A 26 9.14 9.68 3.49
CA GLY A 26 10.20 10.09 2.57
C GLY A 26 9.67 10.81 1.32
N LEU A 27 8.56 10.33 0.74
CA LEU A 27 7.90 10.98 -0.38
C LEU A 27 7.37 12.36 0.00
N LYS A 28 6.77 12.48 1.19
CA LYS A 28 6.30 13.77 1.71
C LYS A 28 7.46 14.74 1.93
N HIS A 29 8.54 14.30 2.59
CA HIS A 29 9.73 15.14 2.82
C HIS A 29 10.37 15.66 1.53
N ARG A 30 10.20 14.93 0.43
CA ARG A 30 10.69 15.32 -0.91
C ARG A 30 9.67 16.11 -1.73
N ASN A 31 8.51 16.49 -1.17
CA ASN A 31 7.39 17.13 -1.88
C ASN A 31 6.92 16.33 -3.11
N LEU A 32 7.01 15.01 -3.04
CA LEU A 32 6.60 14.08 -4.10
C LEU A 32 5.26 13.41 -3.83
N LEU A 33 4.81 13.38 -2.58
CA LEU A 33 3.56 12.71 -2.22
C LEU A 33 2.35 13.50 -2.72
N ASN A 34 1.52 12.87 -3.55
CA ASN A 34 0.21 13.39 -3.93
C ASN A 34 -0.86 12.92 -2.97
N HIS A 35 -1.04 11.59 -2.88
CA HIS A 35 -2.12 10.99 -2.10
C HIS A 35 -1.79 9.58 -1.62
N ILE A 36 -2.47 9.15 -0.55
CA ILE A 36 -2.40 7.82 0.01
C ILE A 36 -3.82 7.26 0.07
N TYR A 37 -4.04 6.14 -0.62
CA TYR A 37 -5.30 5.39 -0.57
C TYR A 37 -5.10 4.17 0.30
N CYS A 38 -5.73 4.17 1.47
CA CYS A 38 -5.63 3.12 2.49
C CYS A 38 -6.99 2.72 3.02
N ARG A 39 -7.08 1.56 3.67
CA ARG A 39 -8.32 1.05 4.27
C ARG A 39 -8.69 1.77 5.58
N GLY A 40 -7.69 2.27 6.32
CA GLY A 40 -7.83 3.02 7.55
C GLY A 40 -6.50 3.66 7.98
N VAL A 41 -6.49 4.32 9.14
CA VAL A 41 -5.26 4.87 9.78
C VAL A 41 -5.33 4.59 11.28
N GLU A 42 -4.25 4.06 11.87
CA GLU A 42 -4.13 3.86 13.33
C GLU A 42 -3.34 4.98 14.00
N LYS A 43 -2.12 5.25 13.53
CA LYS A 43 -1.35 6.45 13.91
C LYS A 43 -1.06 7.33 12.69
N ARG A 44 -1.01 8.64 12.94
CA ARG A 44 -0.88 9.66 11.91
C ARG A 44 0.55 10.17 11.87
N VAL A 45 1.22 9.93 10.75
CA VAL A 45 2.57 10.45 10.48
C VAL A 45 2.55 11.48 9.33
N VAL A 46 1.48 11.47 8.53
CA VAL A 46 1.23 12.39 7.40
C VAL A 46 -0.11 13.12 7.65
N PRO A 47 -0.26 14.39 7.23
CA PRO A 47 -1.52 15.15 7.38
C PRO A 47 -2.69 14.48 6.67
N ASN A 48 -3.90 14.70 7.19
CA ASN A 48 -5.13 14.08 6.68
C ASN A 48 -5.42 14.42 5.21
N ASP A 49 -4.98 15.59 4.75
CA ASP A 49 -5.26 16.06 3.39
C ASP A 49 -4.64 15.15 2.31
N PHE A 50 -3.61 14.37 2.68
CA PHE A 50 -2.96 13.39 1.80
C PHE A 50 -3.56 11.99 1.90
N ILE A 51 -4.60 11.76 2.73
CA ILE A 51 -5.09 10.42 3.04
C ILE A 51 -6.57 10.30 2.65
N THR A 52 -6.88 9.31 1.82
CA THR A 52 -8.25 8.87 1.54
C THR A 52 -8.46 7.47 2.05
N THR A 53 -9.49 7.32 2.90
CA THR A 53 -10.06 6.02 3.28
C THR A 53 -11.32 5.77 2.44
N PRO A 54 -11.23 5.09 1.30
CA PRO A 54 -12.29 5.09 0.30
C PRO A 54 -13.47 4.19 0.68
N ILE A 55 -13.28 3.27 1.63
CA ILE A 55 -14.34 2.40 2.14
C ILE A 55 -15.23 3.24 3.09
N PRO A 56 -16.56 3.27 2.90
CA PRO A 56 -17.49 3.86 3.86
C PRO A 56 -17.28 3.23 5.25
N LEU A 57 -17.23 4.03 6.31
CA LEU A 57 -16.90 3.57 7.68
C LEU A 57 -15.47 3.00 7.84
N GLY A 58 -14.61 3.14 6.82
CA GLY A 58 -13.19 2.82 6.82
C GLY A 58 -12.89 1.39 7.28
N ARG A 59 -11.98 1.28 8.27
CA ARG A 59 -11.52 0.02 8.84
C ARG A 59 -12.59 -0.80 9.57
N THR A 60 -13.75 -0.23 9.87
CA THR A 60 -14.81 -0.89 10.65
C THR A 60 -15.40 -2.08 9.90
N ILE A 61 -15.62 -1.94 8.60
CA ILE A 61 -16.20 -3.00 7.75
C ILE A 61 -15.26 -4.23 7.69
N PRO A 62 -13.98 -4.09 7.33
CA PRO A 62 -13.03 -5.22 7.35
C PRO A 62 -12.84 -5.85 8.73
N ARG A 63 -12.88 -5.06 9.81
CA ARG A 63 -12.79 -5.58 11.18
C ARG A 63 -14.00 -6.42 11.56
N ALA A 64 -15.21 -5.98 11.19
CA ALA A 64 -16.43 -6.75 11.40
C ALA A 64 -16.40 -8.09 10.63
N MET A 65 -15.92 -8.08 9.38
CA MET A 65 -15.74 -9.31 8.59
C MET A 65 -14.72 -10.28 9.23
N THR A 66 -13.69 -9.74 9.88
CA THR A 66 -12.72 -10.54 10.63
C THR A 66 -13.37 -11.21 11.85
N GLY A 67 -14.23 -10.49 12.57
CA GLY A 67 -15.03 -11.06 13.66
C GLY A 67 -15.96 -12.16 13.15
N ILE A 68 -16.71 -11.93 12.07
CA ILE A 68 -17.60 -12.95 11.48
C ILE A 68 -16.83 -14.22 11.10
N ASN A 69 -15.63 -14.07 10.51
CA ASN A 69 -14.78 -15.20 10.15
C ASN A 69 -14.36 -16.03 11.37
N GLN A 70 -13.99 -15.36 12.47
CA GLN A 70 -13.56 -16.04 13.70
C GLN A 70 -14.69 -16.80 14.42
N PHE A 71 -15.96 -16.41 14.21
CA PHE A 71 -17.08 -16.92 15.00
C PHE A 71 -18.10 -17.78 14.23
N LEU A 72 -18.18 -17.69 12.90
CA LEU A 72 -19.29 -18.30 12.15
C LEU A 72 -18.90 -19.21 10.98
N MET A 73 -17.72 -19.03 10.35
CA MET A 73 -17.36 -19.78 9.13
C MET A 73 -15.84 -19.95 9.00
N GLU A 74 -15.30 -21.13 9.35
CA GLU A 74 -13.86 -21.44 9.20
C GLU A 74 -13.35 -21.34 7.75
N ASP A 75 -14.23 -21.53 6.76
CA ASP A 75 -13.89 -21.48 5.32
C ASP A 75 -13.98 -20.08 4.68
N PHE A 76 -14.32 -19.04 5.44
CA PHE A 76 -14.46 -17.70 4.88
C PHE A 76 -13.10 -17.02 4.71
N ASN A 77 -12.61 -16.89 3.47
CA ASN A 77 -11.36 -16.18 3.18
C ASN A 77 -11.52 -14.65 3.30
N ASN A 78 -11.59 -14.17 4.54
CA ASN A 78 -11.81 -12.76 4.88
C ASN A 78 -10.81 -11.82 4.19
N ARG A 79 -9.53 -12.23 4.08
CA ARG A 79 -8.50 -11.43 3.40
C ARG A 79 -8.88 -11.15 1.95
N TYR A 80 -9.26 -12.20 1.22
CA TYR A 80 -9.65 -12.08 -0.19
C TYR A 80 -10.84 -11.12 -0.38
N TYR A 81 -11.90 -11.27 0.41
CA TYR A 81 -13.09 -10.42 0.31
C TYR A 81 -12.80 -8.97 0.71
N SER A 82 -12.04 -8.78 1.79
CA SER A 82 -11.62 -7.46 2.26
C SER A 82 -10.77 -6.75 1.18
N GLU A 83 -9.85 -7.44 0.54
CA GLU A 83 -9.05 -6.94 -0.59
C GLU A 83 -9.91 -6.48 -1.77
N ARG A 84 -10.93 -7.27 -2.13
CA ARG A 84 -11.85 -6.91 -3.23
C ARG A 84 -12.73 -5.70 -2.92
N ILE A 85 -13.24 -5.60 -1.69
CA ILE A 85 -14.06 -4.46 -1.26
C ILE A 85 -13.23 -3.17 -1.34
N PHE A 86 -12.00 -3.20 -0.82
CA PHE A 86 -11.10 -2.07 -0.92
C PHE A 86 -10.80 -1.69 -2.37
N ASP A 87 -10.38 -2.65 -3.22
CA ASP A 87 -10.06 -2.39 -4.62
C ASP A 87 -11.24 -1.73 -5.36
N PHE A 88 -12.47 -2.16 -5.08
CA PHE A 88 -13.68 -1.55 -5.64
C PHE A 88 -13.89 -0.09 -5.22
N PHE A 89 -13.71 0.24 -3.95
CA PHE A 89 -13.92 1.60 -3.46
C PHE A 89 -12.74 2.52 -3.81
N ALA A 90 -11.51 2.02 -3.64
CA ALA A 90 -10.30 2.74 -3.99
C ALA A 90 -10.26 3.10 -5.48
N SER A 91 -10.74 2.22 -6.36
CA SER A 91 -10.72 2.50 -7.80
C SER A 91 -11.55 3.73 -8.17
N LYS A 92 -12.61 4.02 -7.42
CA LYS A 92 -13.47 5.19 -7.63
C LYS A 92 -12.85 6.50 -7.13
N SER A 93 -11.79 6.42 -6.33
CA SER A 93 -11.17 7.57 -5.67
C SER A 93 -9.84 7.97 -6.30
N ILE A 94 -9.31 7.18 -7.24
CA ILE A 94 -8.02 7.43 -7.89
C ILE A 94 -8.09 8.71 -8.71
N SER A 95 -7.15 9.61 -8.44
CA SER A 95 -6.89 10.80 -9.23
C SER A 95 -5.65 10.63 -10.11
N ASN A 96 -5.44 11.57 -11.03
CA ASN A 96 -4.17 11.70 -11.74
C ASN A 96 -3.11 12.25 -10.77
N SER A 97 -1.91 11.69 -10.81
CA SER A 97 -0.76 12.11 -9.99
C SER A 97 0.59 12.00 -10.71
N GLY A 98 0.66 11.40 -11.89
CA GLY A 98 1.92 11.11 -12.58
C GLY A 98 2.38 9.68 -12.32
N ILE A 99 2.66 9.32 -11.07
CA ILE A 99 3.04 7.95 -10.68
C ILE A 99 2.02 7.36 -9.71
N HIS A 100 1.60 6.12 -9.98
CA HIS A 100 0.65 5.40 -9.15
C HIS A 100 1.30 4.11 -8.62
N LEU A 101 1.73 4.14 -7.36
CA LEU A 101 2.49 3.08 -6.72
C LEU A 101 1.59 2.14 -5.93
N HIS A 102 1.54 0.87 -6.34
CA HIS A 102 0.77 -0.19 -5.69
C HIS A 102 1.67 -1.05 -4.81
N HIS A 103 1.29 -1.23 -3.55
CA HIS A 103 1.95 -2.16 -2.63
C HIS A 103 1.50 -3.62 -2.80
N THR A 104 0.45 -3.88 -3.56
CA THR A 104 -0.08 -5.24 -3.74
C THR A 104 -0.54 -5.41 -5.18
N PRO A 105 -0.10 -6.45 -5.90
CA PRO A 105 -0.45 -6.68 -7.30
C PRO A 105 -1.93 -7.07 -7.50
N GLY A 106 -2.64 -7.44 -6.44
CA GLY A 106 -4.02 -7.99 -6.51
C GLY A 106 -5.13 -6.97 -6.82
N TYR A 107 -4.83 -5.67 -6.86
CA TYR A 107 -5.86 -4.62 -7.00
C TYR A 107 -6.12 -4.25 -8.45
N ILE A 108 -6.72 -5.18 -9.20
CA ILE A 108 -6.91 -5.05 -10.64
C ILE A 108 -7.74 -3.82 -11.02
N ARG A 109 -8.74 -3.42 -10.22
CA ARG A 109 -9.59 -2.27 -10.56
C ARG A 109 -8.80 -0.97 -10.42
N THR A 110 -8.13 -0.78 -9.29
CA THR A 110 -7.29 0.40 -9.05
C THR A 110 -6.11 0.50 -10.02
N LEU A 111 -5.50 -0.62 -10.42
CA LEU A 111 -4.48 -0.66 -11.48
C LEU A 111 -5.03 -0.16 -12.82
N ARG A 112 -6.22 -0.64 -13.21
CA ARG A 112 -6.88 -0.23 -14.46
C ARG A 112 -7.25 1.26 -14.46
N GLU A 113 -7.81 1.76 -13.37
CA GLU A 113 -8.15 3.19 -13.26
C GLU A 113 -6.91 4.07 -13.22
N GLY A 114 -5.83 3.63 -12.56
CA GLY A 114 -4.53 4.31 -12.61
C GLY A 114 -4.02 4.51 -14.04
N ASN A 115 -4.05 3.44 -14.85
CA ASN A 115 -3.64 3.48 -16.26
C ASN A 115 -4.57 4.33 -17.12
N LYS A 116 -5.89 4.28 -16.89
CA LYS A 116 -6.86 5.13 -17.62
C LYS A 116 -6.63 6.62 -17.36
N ASN A 117 -6.22 6.98 -16.15
CA ASN A 117 -5.90 8.36 -15.77
C ASN A 117 -4.53 8.84 -16.28
N GLY A 118 -3.84 8.05 -17.11
CA GLY A 118 -2.55 8.40 -17.69
C GLY A 118 -1.38 8.31 -16.71
N ASN A 119 -1.56 7.68 -15.54
CA ASN A 119 -0.48 7.52 -14.57
C ASN A 119 0.49 6.41 -15.02
N LYS A 120 1.77 6.59 -14.72
CA LYS A 120 2.77 5.52 -14.69
C LYS A 120 2.50 4.64 -13.47
N THR A 121 1.87 3.49 -13.70
CA THR A 121 1.57 2.53 -12.63
C THR A 121 2.78 1.66 -12.32
N VAL A 122 3.21 1.66 -11.07
CA VAL A 122 4.33 0.83 -10.56
C VAL A 122 3.77 -0.12 -9.52
N VAL A 123 4.07 -1.41 -9.64
CA VAL A 123 3.64 -2.41 -8.67
C VAL A 123 4.85 -2.88 -7.88
N LYS A 124 4.88 -2.56 -6.59
CA LYS A 124 5.84 -3.09 -5.62
C LYS A 124 5.22 -4.32 -4.98
N ALA A 125 5.56 -5.51 -5.48
CA ALA A 125 5.17 -6.76 -4.83
C ALA A 125 5.83 -6.86 -3.45
N THR A 126 5.03 -7.06 -2.40
CA THR A 126 5.49 -7.13 -1.00
C THR A 126 6.07 -8.47 -0.57
N THR A 127 6.22 -9.41 -1.51
CA THR A 127 6.93 -10.68 -1.27
C THR A 127 8.09 -10.75 -2.25
N GLU A 128 9.18 -10.08 -1.89
CA GLU A 128 10.48 -10.46 -2.41
C GLU A 128 10.93 -11.69 -1.60
N TYR A 129 11.37 -12.75 -2.27
CA TYR A 129 12.00 -13.87 -1.57
C TYR A 129 13.19 -13.33 -0.78
N THR A 130 13.38 -13.83 0.44
CA THR A 130 14.47 -13.40 1.33
C THR A 130 15.82 -13.37 0.61
N ASP A 131 16.10 -14.36 -0.24
CA ASP A 131 17.32 -14.41 -1.05
C ASP A 131 17.39 -13.30 -2.10
N SER A 132 16.28 -13.01 -2.79
CA SER A 132 16.22 -11.90 -3.75
C SER A 132 16.38 -10.55 -3.06
N PHE A 133 15.82 -10.39 -1.85
CA PHE A 133 16.01 -9.21 -1.02
C PHE A 133 17.48 -9.03 -0.66
N TYR A 134 18.15 -10.10 -0.21
CA TYR A 134 19.58 -10.05 0.13
C TYR A 134 20.44 -9.70 -1.08
N GLN A 135 20.20 -10.33 -2.22
CA GLN A 135 20.92 -10.05 -3.46
C GLN A 135 20.75 -8.58 -3.88
N ARG A 136 19.52 -8.06 -3.80
CA ARG A 136 19.26 -6.66 -4.10
C ARG A 136 19.97 -5.72 -3.12
N VAL A 137 19.93 -6.00 -1.82
CA VAL A 137 20.61 -5.16 -0.81
C VAL A 137 22.12 -5.17 -0.99
N LEU A 138 22.73 -6.32 -1.26
CA LEU A 138 24.17 -6.44 -1.56
C LEU A 138 24.53 -5.60 -2.79
N ASN A 139 23.84 -5.83 -3.92
CA ASN A 139 24.07 -5.09 -5.16
C ASN A 139 23.88 -3.58 -5.00
N GLU A 140 22.93 -3.11 -4.21
CA GLU A 140 22.74 -1.68 -3.94
C GLU A 140 23.79 -1.12 -2.97
N SER A 141 24.24 -1.90 -1.98
CA SER A 141 25.31 -1.48 -1.07
C SER A 141 26.66 -1.29 -1.78
N GLU A 142 26.95 -2.16 -2.75
CA GLU A 142 28.14 -2.06 -3.60
C GLU A 142 28.13 -0.81 -4.50
N LYS A 143 26.94 -0.41 -4.99
CA LYS A 143 26.79 0.79 -5.83
C LYS A 143 27.01 2.10 -5.08
N ILE A 144 26.86 2.10 -3.76
CA ILE A 144 26.85 3.32 -2.93
C ILE A 144 28.11 3.40 -2.04
N GLU A 145 29.06 2.46 -2.16
CA GLU A 145 30.24 2.32 -1.29
C GLU A 145 29.92 2.31 0.22
N ILE A 146 28.69 1.91 0.58
CA ILE A 146 28.29 1.76 1.97
C ILE A 146 28.63 0.34 2.38
N SER A 147 29.36 0.18 3.49
CA SER A 147 29.67 -1.13 4.07
C SER A 147 28.40 -1.98 4.16
N SER A 148 28.40 -3.13 3.48
CA SER A 148 27.22 -4.00 3.41
C SER A 148 26.72 -4.34 4.82
N PRO A 149 25.41 -4.23 5.07
CA PRO A 149 24.85 -4.58 6.36
C PRO A 149 25.15 -6.05 6.69
N LYS A 150 25.69 -6.30 7.88
CA LYS A 150 25.89 -7.67 8.38
C LYS A 150 24.54 -8.23 8.78
N PHE A 151 24.10 -9.28 8.09
CA PHE A 151 22.88 -10.01 8.42
C PHE A 151 23.21 -11.27 9.25
N PRO A 152 22.32 -11.68 10.18
CA PRO A 152 22.45 -12.90 10.96
C PRO A 152 22.17 -14.17 10.15
#